data_AF-A0A1L9N940-F1
#
_entry.id   AF-A0A1L9N940-F1
#
_cell.length_a   1.000
_cell.length_b   1.000
_cell.length_c   1.000
_cell.angle_alpha   90.00
_cell.angle_beta   90.00
_cell.angle_gamma   90.00
#
_symmetry.space_group_name_H-M   'P 1'
#
loop_
_entity.id
_entity.type
_entity.pdbx_description
1 polymer ?
#
loop_
_entity_poly.entity_id
_entity_poly.type
_entity_poly.pdbx_seq_one_letter_code
_entity_poly.pdbx_strand_id
1 'polypeptide(L)'
;MAVAESVPHVSAMKKMRISDNMLKHMFRSSVFKLKNHVLETDMQRKIDDLTTQLAAFTDELSNLNPFLITEATVKKAMVLHPNNKAGKKVVQDALRAAKQD
;
A
#
# COMPACT_ATOMS: atom_id res chain seq x y z
N MET A 1 30.37 71.42 5.40
CA MET A 1 30.20 70.36 4.39
C MET A 1 30.21 69.02 5.12
N ALA A 2 29.07 68.34 5.23
CA ALA A 2 28.97 67.09 5.98
C ALA A 2 28.50 65.98 5.03
N VAL A 3 29.45 65.25 4.42
CA VAL A 3 29.16 64.04 3.66
C VAL A 3 30.37 63.11 3.78
N ALA A 4 30.40 62.21 4.77
CA ALA A 4 31.41 61.14 4.77
C ALA A 4 31.12 59.89 5.63
N GLU A 5 29.97 59.74 6.31
CA GLU A 5 29.79 58.61 7.26
C GLU A 5 28.76 57.54 6.86
N SER A 6 28.08 57.65 5.71
CA SER A 6 26.96 56.73 5.37
C SER A 6 27.34 55.47 4.59
N VAL A 7 28.54 55.38 4.02
CA VAL A 7 28.91 54.31 3.06
C VAL A 7 29.16 52.93 3.71
N PRO A 8 29.84 52.81 4.87
CA PRO A 8 30.12 51.51 5.49
C PRO A 8 28.84 50.82 6.02
N HIS A 9 27.92 51.60 6.59
CA HIS A 9 26.68 51.11 7.19
C HIS A 9 25.72 50.50 6.15
N VAL A 10 25.60 51.13 4.97
CA VAL A 10 24.77 50.63 3.87
C VAL A 10 25.33 49.33 3.29
N SER A 11 26.66 49.19 3.19
CA SER A 11 27.32 47.97 2.74
C SER A 11 27.12 46.81 3.71
N ALA A 12 27.23 47.06 5.03
CA ALA A 12 26.95 46.08 6.08
C ALA A 12 25.50 45.60 6.06
N MET A 13 24.53 46.52 5.94
CA MET A 13 23.11 46.16 5.84
C MET A 13 22.81 45.31 4.59
N LYS A 14 23.45 45.60 3.46
CA LYS A 14 23.29 44.79 2.24
C LYS A 14 23.82 43.38 2.42
N LYS A 15 25.00 43.22 3.05
CA LYS A 15 25.57 41.90 3.37
C LYS A 15 24.69 41.11 4.32
N MET A 16 24.18 41.75 5.38
CA MET A 16 23.26 41.13 6.34
C MET A 16 21.99 40.64 5.65
N ARG A 17 21.38 41.47 4.78
CA ARG A 17 20.18 41.07 4.02
C ARG A 17 20.43 39.88 3.08
N ILE A 18 21.62 39.80 2.49
CA ILE A 18 22.00 38.64 1.65
C ILE A 18 22.13 37.38 2.51
N SER A 19 22.81 37.47 3.65
CA SER A 19 22.94 36.36 4.60
C SER A 19 21.59 35.88 5.13
N ASP A 20 20.68 36.80 5.48
CA ASP A 20 19.32 36.47 5.93
C ASP A 20 18.52 35.74 4.84
N ASN A 21 18.63 36.17 3.59
CA ASN A 21 17.95 35.51 2.47
C ASN A 21 18.52 34.10 2.23
N MET A 22 19.84 33.94 2.34
CA MET A 22 20.49 32.64 2.21
C MET A 22 20.07 31.69 3.34
N LEU A 23 20.01 32.18 4.57
CA LEU A 23 19.52 31.41 5.72
C LEU A 23 18.06 30.98 5.53
N LYS A 24 17.20 31.89 5.08
CA LYS A 24 15.78 31.58 4.76
C LYS A 24 15.67 30.53 3.65
N HIS A 25 16.49 30.62 2.62
CA HIS A 25 16.51 29.65 1.53
C HIS A 25 16.97 28.26 2.01
N MET A 26 18.07 28.20 2.77
CA MET A 26 18.56 26.94 3.33
C MET A 26 17.53 26.31 4.26
N PHE A 27 16.88 27.10 5.12
CA PHE A 27 15.82 26.60 5.99
C PHE A 27 14.63 26.04 5.19
N ARG A 28 14.16 26.76 4.16
CA ARG A 28 13.08 26.28 3.28
C ARG A 28 13.46 24.98 2.57
N SER A 29 14.70 24.86 2.08
CA SER A 29 15.20 23.65 1.42
C SER A 29 15.23 22.45 2.39
N SER A 30 15.71 22.64 3.61
CA SER A 30 15.73 21.58 4.64
C SER A 30 14.31 21.14 5.03
N VAL A 31 13.38 22.09 5.19
CA VAL A 31 11.97 21.77 5.47
C VAL A 31 11.34 20.98 4.31
N PHE A 32 11.64 21.33 3.07
CA PHE A 32 11.14 20.61 1.90
C PHE A 32 11.65 19.16 1.87
N LYS A 33 12.96 18.96 2.09
CA LYS A 33 13.55 17.62 2.18
C LYS A 33 12.94 16.78 3.29
N LEU A 34 12.76 17.37 4.48
CA LEU A 34 12.17 16.67 5.62
C LEU A 34 10.73 16.24 5.32
N LYS A 35 9.92 17.11 4.70
CA LYS A 35 8.55 16.78 4.31
C LYS A 35 8.50 15.61 3.34
N ASN A 36 9.38 15.59 2.33
CA ASN A 36 9.42 14.49 1.37
C ASN A 36 9.85 13.18 2.03
N HIS A 37 10.87 13.21 2.90
CA HIS A 37 11.31 12.02 3.62
C HIS A 37 10.21 11.44 4.52
N VAL A 38 9.45 12.30 5.22
CA VAL A 38 8.30 11.85 6.03
C VAL A 38 7.24 11.20 5.14
N LEU A 39 6.91 11.82 4.00
CA LEU A 39 5.95 11.28 3.05
C LEU A 39 6.39 9.91 2.51
N GLU A 40 7.64 9.77 2.09
CA GLU A 40 8.23 8.52 1.61
C GLU A 40 8.18 7.42 2.69
N THR A 41 8.51 7.77 3.94
CA THR A 41 8.46 6.82 5.06
C THR A 41 7.04 6.33 5.32
N ASP A 42 6.05 7.24 5.31
CA ASP A 42 4.65 6.88 5.51
C ASP A 42 4.11 6.03 4.35
N MET A 43 4.52 6.32 3.11
CA MET A 43 4.18 5.50 1.94
C MET A 43 4.80 4.11 2.05
N GLN A 44 6.06 3.99 2.47
CA GLN A 44 6.71 2.70 2.65
C GLN A 44 5.99 1.85 3.69
N ARG A 45 5.62 2.42 4.84
CA ARG A 45 4.84 1.68 5.86
C ARG A 45 3.51 1.16 5.31
N LYS A 46 2.81 1.94 4.49
CA LYS A 46 1.56 1.50 3.85
C LYS A 46 1.80 0.35 2.86
N ILE A 47 2.89 0.40 2.10
CA ILE A 47 3.27 -0.68 1.17
C ILE A 47 3.58 -1.97 1.94
N ASP A 48 4.30 -1.86 3.05
CA ASP A 48 4.66 -3.02 3.87
C ASP A 48 3.42 -3.67 4.51
N ASP A 49 2.48 -2.86 5.01
CA ASP A 49 1.19 -3.32 5.54
C ASP A 49 0.34 -4.02 4.45
N LEU A 50 0.23 -3.42 3.26
CA LEU A 50 -0.48 -4.03 2.13
C LEU A 50 0.17 -5.34 1.68
N THR A 51 1.50 -5.39 1.64
CA THR A 51 2.25 -6.62 1.30
C THR A 51 1.96 -7.72 2.32
N THR A 52 1.93 -7.37 3.62
CA THR A 52 1.63 -8.30 4.71
C THR A 52 0.20 -8.84 4.60
N GLN A 53 -0.77 -7.96 4.36
CA GLN A 53 -2.18 -8.36 4.18
C GLN A 53 -2.35 -9.25 2.95
N LEU A 54 -1.67 -8.93 1.84
CA LEU A 54 -1.73 -9.74 0.63
C LEU A 54 -1.11 -11.13 0.84
N ALA A 55 0.00 -11.22 1.57
CA ALA A 55 0.62 -12.50 1.93
C ALA A 55 -0.33 -13.34 2.78
N ALA A 56 -0.92 -12.76 3.84
CA ALA A 56 -1.89 -13.44 4.70
C ALA A 56 -3.12 -13.93 3.90
N PHE A 57 -3.67 -13.09 3.03
CA PHE A 57 -4.78 -13.48 2.15
C PHE A 57 -4.38 -14.62 1.19
N THR A 58 -3.16 -14.59 0.65
CA THR A 58 -2.65 -15.65 -0.23
C THR A 58 -2.48 -16.96 0.53
N ASP A 59 -2.02 -16.93 1.78
CA ASP A 59 -1.93 -18.11 2.63
C ASP A 59 -3.33 -18.66 2.97
N GLU A 60 -4.30 -17.80 3.26
CA GLU A 60 -5.71 -18.20 3.45
C GLU A 60 -6.26 -18.89 2.20
N LEU A 61 -6.04 -18.31 1.01
CA LEU A 61 -6.46 -18.92 -0.25
C LEU A 61 -5.73 -20.24 -0.54
N SER A 62 -4.44 -20.34 -0.21
CA SER A 62 -3.64 -21.55 -0.41
C SER A 62 -4.09 -22.69 0.53
N ASN A 63 -4.63 -22.34 1.69
CA ASN A 63 -5.23 -23.27 2.64
C ASN A 63 -6.67 -23.66 2.27
N LEU A 64 -7.32 -22.96 1.32
CA LEU A 64 -8.59 -23.41 0.79
C LEU A 64 -8.38 -24.65 -0.06
N ASN A 65 -9.02 -25.74 0.32
CA ASN A 65 -9.09 -26.93 -0.51
C ASN A 65 -10.22 -26.76 -1.55
N PRO A 66 -9.92 -26.57 -2.85
CA PRO A 66 -10.93 -26.35 -3.89
C PRO A 66 -11.90 -27.54 -4.00
N PHE A 67 -11.44 -28.74 -3.63
CA PHE A 67 -12.25 -29.94 -3.59
C PHE A 67 -13.37 -29.81 -2.55
N LEU A 68 -13.08 -29.33 -1.34
CA LEU A 68 -14.08 -29.17 -0.27
C LEU A 68 -15.17 -28.15 -0.65
N ILE A 69 -14.77 -27.06 -1.32
CA ILE A 69 -15.69 -26.03 -1.82
C ILE A 69 -16.61 -26.62 -2.90
N THR A 70 -16.04 -27.37 -3.83
CA THR A 70 -16.79 -28.04 -4.91
C THR A 70 -17.75 -29.08 -4.34
N GLU A 71 -17.30 -29.89 -3.38
CA GLU A 71 -18.13 -30.89 -2.69
C GLU A 71 -19.31 -30.25 -1.95
N ALA A 72 -19.09 -29.14 -1.23
CA ALA A 72 -20.15 -28.41 -0.54
C ALA A 72 -21.20 -27.84 -1.51
N THR A 73 -20.73 -27.25 -2.61
CA THR A 73 -21.59 -26.66 -3.65
C THR A 73 -22.47 -27.73 -4.32
N VAL A 74 -21.86 -28.86 -4.67
CA VAL A 74 -22.55 -30.03 -5.19
C VAL A 74 -23.61 -30.54 -4.22
N LYS A 75 -23.25 -30.76 -2.94
CA LYS A 75 -24.20 -31.27 -1.94
C LYS A 75 -25.42 -30.34 -1.83
N LYS A 76 -25.20 -29.03 -1.86
CA LYS A 76 -26.28 -28.03 -1.84
C LYS A 76 -27.17 -28.12 -3.08
N ALA A 77 -26.59 -28.26 -4.27
CA ALA A 77 -27.36 -28.46 -5.51
C ALA A 77 -28.18 -29.77 -5.50
N MET A 78 -27.63 -30.85 -4.93
CA MET A 78 -28.33 -32.13 -4.78
C MET A 78 -29.54 -32.05 -3.83
N VAL A 79 -29.46 -31.20 -2.80
CA VAL A 79 -30.58 -30.92 -1.88
C VAL A 79 -31.66 -30.11 -2.58
N LEU A 80 -31.30 -29.11 -3.39
CA LEU A 80 -32.24 -28.27 -4.15
C LEU A 80 -32.98 -29.04 -5.26
N HIS A 81 -32.37 -30.07 -5.83
CA HIS A 81 -32.97 -30.91 -6.88
C HIS A 81 -33.11 -32.37 -6.43
N PRO A 82 -34.03 -32.68 -5.49
CA PRO A 82 -34.10 -33.98 -4.85
C PRO A 82 -34.47 -35.12 -5.81
N ASN A 83 -35.25 -34.83 -6.85
CA ASN A 83 -35.78 -35.81 -7.79
C ASN A 83 -34.84 -36.12 -8.97
N ASN A 84 -33.75 -35.37 -9.15
CA ASN A 84 -32.80 -35.60 -10.25
C ASN A 84 -31.78 -36.70 -9.88
N LYS A 85 -32.23 -37.98 -9.91
CA LYS A 85 -31.38 -39.13 -9.56
C LYS A 85 -30.19 -39.30 -10.51
N ALA A 86 -30.36 -39.04 -11.80
CA ALA A 86 -29.31 -39.15 -12.80
C ALA A 86 -28.20 -38.11 -12.57
N GLY A 87 -28.56 -36.84 -12.39
CA GLY A 87 -27.61 -35.76 -12.09
C GLY A 87 -26.86 -35.99 -10.77
N LYS A 88 -27.56 -36.49 -9.74
CA LYS A 88 -26.92 -36.87 -8.45
C LYS A 88 -25.83 -37.92 -8.61
N LYS A 89 -26.07 -38.95 -9.42
CA LYS A 89 -25.10 -40.03 -9.65
C LYS A 89 -23.87 -39.53 -10.40
N VAL A 90 -24.08 -38.81 -11.52
CA VAL A 90 -22.98 -38.24 -12.33
C VAL A 90 -22.07 -37.38 -11.46
N VAL A 91 -22.66 -36.55 -10.60
CA VAL A 91 -21.90 -35.64 -9.75
C VAL A 91 -21.17 -36.37 -8.61
N GLN A 92 -21.76 -37.43 -8.03
CA GLN A 92 -21.06 -38.29 -7.06
C GLN A 92 -19.88 -39.04 -7.67
N ASP A 93 -20.05 -39.56 -8.89
CA ASP A 93 -19.00 -40.27 -9.60
C ASP A 93 -17.84 -39.31 -9.98
N ALA A 94 -18.16 -38.09 -10.42
CA ALA A 94 -17.17 -37.05 -10.69
C ALA A 94 -16.40 -36.62 -9.43
N LEU A 95 -17.09 -36.44 -8.29
CA LEU A 95 -16.44 -36.16 -7.00
C LEU A 95 -15.55 -37.32 -6.53
N ARG A 96 -15.94 -38.57 -6.80
CA ARG A 96 -15.13 -39.74 -6.43
C ARG A 96 -13.87 -39.82 -7.27
N ALA A 97 -13.97 -39.60 -8.58
CA ALA A 97 -12.80 -39.57 -9.48
C ALA A 97 -11.80 -38.47 -9.06
N ALA A 98 -12.30 -37.27 -8.78
CA ALA A 98 -11.46 -36.13 -8.37
C ALA A 98 -10.82 -36.27 -6.96
N LYS A 99 -11.17 -37.29 -6.16
CA LYS A 99 -10.47 -37.62 -4.89
C LYS A 99 -9.32 -38.64 -5.08
N GLN A 100 -9.25 -39.29 -6.23
CA GLN A 100 -8.32 -40.40 -6.49
C GLN A 100 -7.08 -39.97 -7.30
N ASP A 101 -7.12 -38.80 -7.94
CA ASP A 101 -5.98 -38.10 -8.54
C ASP A 101 -5.28 -37.20 -7.51
#